data_AF-A0A533UA59-F1
#
_entry.id   AF-A0A533UA59-F1
#
_cell.length_a   1.000
_cell.length_b   1.000
_cell.length_c   1.000
_cell.angle_alpha   90.00
_cell.angle_beta   90.00
_cell.angle_gamma   90.00
#
_symmetry.space_group_name_H-M   'P 1'
#
loop_
_entity.id
_entity.type
_entity.pdbx_description
1 polymer ?
#
loop_
_entity_poly.entity_id
_entity_poly.type
_entity_poly.pdbx_seq_one_letter_code
_entity_poly.pdbx_strand_id
1 'polypeptide(L)' 'MAKIIGIDLGTSNSAAAVMMGGKPTLIPAAEGTTVGGKAF' A
#
# COMPACT_ATOMS: atom_id res chain seq x y z
N MET A 1 19.56 7.16 6.38
CA MET A 1 18.18 7.63 6.54
C MET A 1 17.26 6.51 6.07
N ALA A 2 16.49 5.90 6.98
CA ALA A 2 15.60 4.80 6.61
C ALA A 2 14.47 5.32 5.69
N LYS A 3 14.10 4.55 4.66
CA LYS A 3 12.91 4.87 3.86
C LYS A 3 11.68 4.64 4.73
N ILE A 4 10.79 5.62 4.81
CA ILE A 4 9.55 5.56 5.58
C ILE A 4 8.40 5.17 4.65
N ILE A 5 7.53 4.27 5.12
CA ILE A 5 6.25 3.95 4.48
C ILE A 5 5.11 4.23 5.46
N GLY A 6 3.96 4.64 4.92
CA GLY A 6 2.68 4.64 5.65
C GLY A 6 1.96 3.32 5.41
N ILE A 7 1.32 2.80 6.46
CA ILE A 7 0.52 1.57 6.41
C ILE A 7 -0.88 1.92 6.92
N ASP A 8 -1.91 1.58 6.15
CA ASP A 8 -3.31 1.65 6.54
C ASP A 8 -3.83 0.21 6.71
N LEU A 9 -4.24 -0.15 7.93
CA LEU A 9 -4.66 -1.51 8.27
C LEU A 9 -6.18 -1.58 8.36
N GLY A 10 -6.79 -2.37 7.48
CA GLY A 10 -8.20 -2.71 7.54
C GLY A 10 -8.42 -4.19 7.77
N THR A 11 -9.61 -4.55 8.27
CA THR A 11 -10.03 -5.95 8.42
C THR A 11 -10.20 -6.68 7.10
N SER A 12 -10.48 -5.93 6.03
CA SER A 12 -10.81 -6.47 4.71
C SER A 12 -9.71 -6.28 3.68
N ASN A 13 -9.04 -5.13 3.72
CA ASN A 13 -7.95 -4.69 2.85
C ASN A 13 -7.02 -3.86 3.73
N SER A 14 -5.73 -3.90 3.47
CA SER A 14 -4.79 -2.88 3.94
C SER A 14 -4.25 -2.13 2.72
N ALA A 15 -3.37 -1.16 2.94
CA ALA A 15 -2.65 -0.47 1.88
C ALA A 15 -1.33 0.07 2.42
N ALA A 16 -0.36 0.29 1.52
CA ALA A 16 0.90 0.94 1.87
C ALA A 16 1.28 2.00 0.84
N ALA A 17 1.94 3.06 1.31
CA ALA A 17 2.43 4.14 0.46
C ALA A 17 3.84 4.59 0.88
N VAL A 18 4.63 4.99 -0.10
CA VAL A 18 5.96 5.59 0.09
C VAL A 18 5.93 7.06 -0.34
N MET A 19 6.74 7.89 0.31
CA MET A 19 6.94 9.27 -0.12
C MET A 19 7.97 9.32 -1.25
N MET A 20 7.53 9.64 -2.47
CA MET A 20 8.40 9.85 -3.64
C MET A 20 8.23 11.27 -4.16
N GLY A 21 9.33 12.03 -4.28
CA GLY A 21 9.29 13.40 -4.79
C GLY A 21 8.37 14.33 -3.98
N GLY A 22 8.26 14.11 -2.67
CA GLY A 22 7.38 14.87 -1.78
C GLY A 22 5.89 14.50 -1.88
N LYS A 23 5.52 13.48 -2.65
CA LYS A 23 4.14 13.02 -2.81
C LYS A 23 3.98 11.58 -2.32
N PRO A 24 2.85 11.25 -1.65
CA PRO A 24 2.53 9.86 -1.36
C PRO A 24 2.27 9.11 -2.66
N THR A 25 2.90 7.95 -2.82
CA THR A 25 2.69 7.06 -3.95
C THR A 25 2.36 5.67 -3.43
N LEU A 26 1.28 5.08 -3.94
CA LEU A 26 0.81 3.76 -3.53
C LEU A 26 1.83 2.68 -3.91
N ILE A 27 2.04 1.72 -3.02
CA ILE A 27 2.80 0.50 -3.30
C ILE A 27 1.81 -0.54 -3.82
N PRO A 28 1.89 -0.98 -5.09
CA PRO A 28 0.99 -1.99 -5.61
C PRO A 28 1.27 -3.35 -4.95
N ALA A 29 0.20 -4.07 -4.61
CA ALA A 29 0.31 -5.42 -4.07
C ALA A 29 0.88 -6.37 -5.13
N ALA A 30 1.90 -7.15 -4.77
CA ALA A 30 2.55 -8.10 -5.69
C ALA A 30 1.63 -9.25 -6.11
N GLU A 31 0.66 -9.59 -5.26
CA GLU A 31 -0.38 -10.60 -5.53
C GLU A 31 -1.48 -10.11 -6.49
N GLY A 32 -1.54 -8.81 -6.76
CA GLY A 32 -2.61 -8.19 -7.54
C GLY A 32 -3.95 -8.17 -6.81
N THR A 33 -5.02 -7.87 -7.55
CA THR A 33 -6.38 -7.83 -7.00
C THR A 33 -6.99 -9.22 -7.00
N THR A 34 -7.48 -9.68 -5.85
CA THR A 34 -8.24 -10.94 -5.75
C THR A 34 -9.67 -10.79 -6.26
N VAL A 35 -10.37 -11.92 -6.42
CA VAL A 35 -11.77 -12.00 -6.90
C VAL A 35 -12.74 -11.07 -6.16
N GLY A 36 -12.46 -10.73 -4.89
CA GLY A 36 -13.28 -9.81 -4.08
C GLY A 36 -12.88 -8.34 -4.16
N GLY A 37 -11.98 -7.93 -5.06
CA GLY A 37 -11.39 -6.59 -5.04
C GLY A 37 -10.39 -6.38 -3.90
N LYS A 38 -10.02 -7.46 -3.19
CA LYS A 38 -9.13 -7.40 -2.04
C LYS A 38 -7.69 -7.54 -2.49
N ALA A 39 -6.82 -6.73 -1.93
CA ALA A 39 -5.37 -6.86 -2.03
C ALA A 39 -4.80 -6.48 -0.64
N PHE A 40 -3.60 -6.95 -0.33
CA PHE A 40 -2.86 -6.56 0.87
C PHE A 40 -3.08 -5.11 1.23
#